data_AF-A0A2S9G8Z2-F1
#
_entry.id   AF-A0A2S9G8Z2-F1
#
_cell.length_a   1.000
_cell.length_b   1.000
_cell.length_c   1.000
_cell.angle_alpha   90.00
_cell.angle_beta   90.00
_cell.angle_gamma   90.00
#
_symmetry.space_group_name_H-M   'P 1'
#
loop_
_entity.id
_entity.type
_entity.pdbx_description
1 polymer ?
#
loop_
_entity_poly.entity_id
_entity_poly.type
_entity_poly.pdbx_seq_one_letter_code
_entity_poly.pdbx_strand_id
1 'polypeptide(L)'
;RVSRSDGIRLESAAGAGLRLGGVPAPGEAVTVIGYPAGQGGPAACRAPAAASRAGFPALHCDGVVAGFSGAPWITGWTVSGLIGG
;
A
#
# COMPACT_ATOMS: atom_id res chain seq x y z
N ARG A 1 20.62 -0.72 7.76
CA ARG A 1 20.45 -2.01 8.47
C ARG A 1 20.42 -1.71 9.96
N VAL A 2 19.41 -2.21 10.68
CA VAL A 2 19.14 -1.83 12.09
C VAL A 2 19.39 -3.04 12.99
N SER A 3 20.14 -2.84 14.06
CA SER A 3 20.41 -3.84 15.09
C SER A 3 20.05 -3.30 16.46
N ARG A 4 19.62 -4.19 17.34
CA ARG A 4 19.44 -3.87 18.77
C ARG A 4 20.79 -3.70 19.45
N SER A 5 20.79 -3.11 20.65
CA SER A 5 22.00 -2.91 21.46
C SER A 5 22.67 -4.21 21.90
N ASP A 6 21.94 -5.33 21.88
CA ASP A 6 22.45 -6.70 22.12
C ASP A 6 23.07 -7.35 20.87
N GLY A 7 23.21 -6.61 19.77
CA GLY A 7 23.79 -7.09 18.52
C GLY A 7 22.87 -7.99 17.69
N ILE A 8 21.67 -8.32 18.18
CA ILE A 8 20.70 -9.09 17.40
C ILE A 8 20.18 -8.22 16.26
N ARG A 9 20.25 -8.77 15.05
CA ARG A 9 19.70 -8.14 13.84
C ARG A 9 18.18 -8.09 13.98
N LEU A 10 17.58 -6.94 13.66
CA LEU A 10 16.12 -6.81 13.73
C LEU A 10 15.43 -7.84 12.82
N GLU A 11 16.01 -8.13 11.66
CA GLU A 11 15.47 -9.13 10.72
C GLU A 11 15.47 -10.55 11.30
N SER A 12 16.42 -10.88 12.18
CA SER A 12 16.47 -12.19 12.86
C SER A 12 15.39 -12.32 13.94
N ALA A 13 14.98 -11.22 14.55
CA ALA A 13 13.96 -11.22 15.60
C ALA A 13 12.54 -11.04 15.05
N ALA A 14 12.34 -10.18 14.05
CA ALA A 14 11.04 -9.85 13.48
C ALA A 14 10.67 -10.69 12.25
N GLY A 15 11.64 -11.41 11.67
CA GLY A 15 11.51 -12.03 10.36
C GLY A 15 11.78 -11.02 9.23
N ALA A 16 11.46 -11.44 8.00
CA ALA A 16 11.56 -10.57 6.84
C ALA A 16 10.45 -9.51 6.82
N GLY A 17 10.71 -8.38 6.15
CA GLY A 17 9.69 -7.37 5.89
C GLY A 17 8.61 -7.86 4.91
N LEU A 18 7.52 -7.10 4.81
CA LEU A 18 6.46 -7.34 3.84
C LEU A 18 7.05 -7.37 2.42
N ARG A 19 6.76 -8.44 1.67
CA ARG A 19 7.05 -8.52 0.24
C ARG A 19 5.82 -8.09 -0.52
N LEU A 20 5.95 -7.02 -1.31
CA LEU A 20 4.88 -6.60 -2.20
C LEU A 20 4.70 -7.61 -3.34
N GLY A 21 3.45 -7.74 -3.79
CA GLY A 21 3.10 -8.44 -5.02
C GLY A 21 3.63 -7.72 -6.26
N GLY A 22 3.29 -8.27 -7.43
CA GLY A 22 3.60 -7.63 -8.71
C GLY A 22 2.88 -6.28 -8.88
N VAL A 23 3.44 -5.41 -9.72
CA VAL A 23 2.77 -4.17 -10.12
C VAL A 23 1.49 -4.53 -10.90
N PRO A 24 0.31 -3.97 -10.53
CA PRO A 24 -0.93 -4.26 -11.22
C PRO A 24 -0.87 -3.83 -12.68
N ALA A 25 -1.39 -4.65 -13.59
CA ALA A 25 -1.49 -4.26 -14.99
C ALA A 25 -2.58 -3.17 -15.18
N PRO A 26 -2.45 -2.26 -16.16
CA PRO A 26 -3.54 -1.33 -16.49
C PRO A 26 -4.85 -2.08 -16.74
N GLY A 27 -5.93 -1.62 -16.11
CA GLY A 27 -7.25 -2.27 -16.13
C GLY A 27 -7.48 -3.31 -15.02
N GLU A 28 -6.43 -3.77 -14.33
CA GLU A 28 -6.56 -4.71 -13.22
C GLU A 28 -7.23 -4.04 -12.02
N ALA A 29 -8.16 -4.75 -11.35
CA ALA A 29 -8.91 -4.20 -10.24
C ALA A 29 -8.05 -4.10 -8.97
N VAL A 30 -7.87 -2.87 -8.49
CA VAL A 30 -7.16 -2.56 -7.24
C VAL A 30 -8.19 -2.14 -6.18
N THR A 31 -8.06 -2.66 -4.96
CA THR A 31 -8.80 -2.17 -3.79
C THR A 31 -7.85 -1.41 -2.88
N VAL A 32 -8.23 -0.20 -2.46
CA VAL A 32 -7.50 0.60 -1.48
C VAL A 32 -8.35 0.71 -0.23
N ILE A 33 -7.77 0.41 0.94
CA ILE A 33 -8.45 0.54 2.24
C ILE A 33 -7.59 1.44 3.12
N GLY A 34 -8.10 2.61 3.47
CA GLY A 34 -7.38 3.61 4.27
C GLY A 34 -8.21 4.12 5.45
N TYR A 35 -7.59 4.96 6.27
CA TYR A 35 -8.23 5.59 7.43
C TYR A 35 -8.23 7.10 7.23
N PRO A 36 -9.34 7.69 6.74
CA PRO A 36 -9.41 9.12 6.56
C PRO A 36 -9.12 9.88 7.86
N ALA A 37 -8.34 10.95 7.77
CA ALA A 37 -8.07 11.83 8.90
C ALA A 37 -9.37 12.46 9.42
N GLY A 38 -9.58 12.41 10.73
CA GLY A 38 -10.78 12.96 11.37
C GLY A 38 -12.05 12.14 11.19
N GLN A 39 -12.00 10.97 10.54
CA GLN A 39 -13.12 10.03 10.46
C GLN A 39 -12.88 8.83 11.38
N GLY A 40 -13.94 8.36 12.05
CA GLY A 40 -13.88 7.18 12.91
C GLY A 40 -14.06 5.90 12.10
N GLY A 41 -12.98 5.36 11.54
CA GLY A 41 -12.98 4.03 10.91
C GLY A 41 -12.36 4.00 9.50
N PRO A 42 -12.34 2.81 8.87
CA PRO A 42 -11.78 2.63 7.55
C PRO A 42 -12.75 3.10 6.45
N ALA A 43 -12.20 3.58 5.36
CA ALA A 43 -12.90 3.78 4.09
C ALA A 43 -12.17 3.00 2.99
N ALA A 44 -12.95 2.49 2.03
CA ALA A 44 -12.44 1.68 0.95
C ALA A 44 -12.89 2.21 -0.41
N CYS A 45 -12.04 2.03 -1.41
CA CYS A 45 -12.38 2.29 -2.79
C CYS A 45 -11.84 1.16 -3.67
N ARG A 46 -12.51 0.88 -4.79
CA ARG A 46 -12.07 -0.11 -5.76
C ARG A 46 -12.13 0.50 -7.16
N ALA A 47 -11.00 0.48 -7.86
CA ALA A 47 -10.89 1.05 -9.19
C ALA A 47 -9.88 0.25 -10.04
N PRO A 48 -10.01 0.27 -11.38
CA PRO A 48 -8.98 -0.27 -12.25
C PRO A 48 -7.68 0.54 -12.12
N ALA A 49 -6.54 -0.13 -12.14
CA ALA A 49 -5.25 0.53 -12.29
C ALA A 49 -5.20 1.29 -13.62
N ALA A 50 -4.74 2.53 -13.57
CA ALA A 50 -4.48 3.34 -14.75
C ALA A 50 -3.06 3.10 -15.28
N ALA A 51 -2.75 3.66 -16.45
CA ALA A 51 -1.39 3.70 -16.94
C ALA A 51 -0.47 4.40 -15.92
N SER A 52 0.72 3.86 -15.72
CA SER A 52 1.70 4.43 -14.79
C SER A 52 2.02 5.87 -15.15
N ARG A 53 2.12 6.73 -14.13
CA ARG A 53 2.46 8.14 -14.26
C ARG A 53 3.81 8.38 -13.59
N ALA A 54 4.76 8.95 -14.32
CA ALA A 54 6.12 9.20 -13.84
C ALA A 54 6.82 7.96 -13.24
N GLY A 55 6.54 6.77 -13.78
CA GLY A 55 7.11 5.51 -13.31
C GLY A 55 6.37 4.85 -12.14
N PHE A 56 5.32 5.48 -11.60
CA PHE A 56 4.52 4.94 -10.50
C PHE A 56 3.16 4.44 -10.99
N PRO A 57 2.63 3.33 -10.44
CA PRO A 57 1.26 2.90 -10.66
C PRO A 57 0.28 4.01 -10.28
N ALA A 58 -0.80 4.15 -11.05
CA ALA A 58 -1.83 5.15 -10.80
C ALA A 58 -3.19 4.47 -10.67
N LEU A 59 -4.09 5.05 -9.87
CA LEU A 59 -5.51 4.71 -9.87
C LEU A 59 -6.33 5.99 -9.75
N HIS A 60 -7.55 5.97 -10.26
CA HIS A 60 -8.52 7.05 -10.04
C HIS A 60 -9.56 6.55 -9.04
N CYS A 61 -9.51 7.07 -7.82
CA CYS A 61 -10.41 6.71 -6.75
C CYS A 61 -10.83 7.97 -5.98
N ASP A 62 -12.10 8.35 -6.11
CA ASP A 62 -12.63 9.54 -5.43
C ASP A 62 -12.64 9.39 -3.90
N GLY A 63 -12.51 8.16 -3.39
CA GLY A 63 -12.46 7.85 -1.95
C GLY A 63 -11.09 8.00 -1.30
N VAL A 64 -10.02 8.29 -2.05
CA VAL A 64 -8.68 8.50 -1.47
C VAL A 64 -8.56 9.94 -0.99
N VAL A 65 -8.46 10.13 0.32
CA VAL A 65 -8.43 11.44 0.99
C VAL A 65 -7.27 11.55 1.97
N ALA A 66 -7.07 12.71 2.59
CA ALA A 66 -6.07 12.89 3.64
C ALA A 66 -6.19 11.81 4.73
N GLY A 67 -5.05 11.25 5.16
CA GLY A 67 -5.00 10.09 6.07
C GLY A 67 -4.81 8.74 5.36
N PHE A 68 -4.94 8.68 4.04
CA PHE A 68 -4.69 7.44 3.27
C PHE A 68 -3.20 7.13 3.04
N SER A 69 -2.27 8.00 3.43
CA SER A 69 -0.83 7.71 3.29
C SER A 69 -0.47 6.39 3.98
N GLY A 70 0.17 5.48 3.24
CA GLY A 70 0.48 4.12 3.71
C GLY A 70 -0.67 3.11 3.56
N ALA A 71 -1.84 3.50 3.06
CA ALA A 71 -2.92 2.57 2.78
C ALA A 71 -2.53 1.56 1.69
N PRO A 72 -2.80 0.26 1.87
CA PRO A 72 -2.43 -0.78 0.93
C PRO A 72 -3.25 -0.74 -0.36
N TRP A 73 -2.57 -1.01 -1.47
CA TRP A 73 -3.19 -1.42 -2.73
C TRP A 73 -3.28 -2.94 -2.72
N ILE A 74 -4.49 -3.46 -2.84
CA ILE A 74 -4.76 -4.90 -2.77
C ILE A 74 -5.19 -5.37 -4.16
N THR A 75 -4.43 -6.32 -4.70
CA THR A 75 -4.73 -7.04 -5.95
C THR A 75 -4.79 -8.54 -5.66
N GLY A 76 -5.98 -9.11 -5.84
CA GLY A 76 -6.27 -10.48 -5.38
C GLY A 76 -6.03 -10.60 -3.87
N TRP A 77 -5.04 -11.41 -3.50
CA TRP A 77 -4.67 -11.71 -2.11
C TRP A 77 -3.37 -11.05 -1.66
N THR A 78 -2.79 -10.18 -2.49
CA THR A 78 -1.48 -9.57 -2.24
C THR A 78 -1.58 -8.05 -2.11
N VAL A 79 -0.69 -7.48 -1.31
CA VAL A 79 -0.45 -6.02 -1.30
C VAL A 79 0.52 -5.71 -2.43
N SER A 80 0.08 -5.01 -3.46
CA SER A 80 0.89 -4.68 -4.66
C SER A 80 1.48 -3.28 -4.63
N GLY A 81 1.10 -2.47 -3.64
CA GLY A 81 1.60 -1.11 -3.48
C GLY A 81 1.04 -0.44 -2.23
N LEU A 82 1.43 0.81 -2.02
CA LEU A 82 0.95 1.67 -0.95
C LEU A 82 0.64 3.06 -1.53
N ILE A 83 -0.34 3.76 -0.97
CA ILE A 83 -0.56 5.17 -1.27
C ILE A 83 0.63 5.98 -0.71
N GLY A 84 1.38 6.60 -1.61
CA GLY A 84 2.44 7.57 -1.32
C GLY A 84 1.97 9.00 -1.60
N GLY A 85 2.46 9.95 -0.80
CA GLY A 85 2.25 11.39 -1.02
C GLY A 85 3.31 11.99 -1.93
#